data_AF-A0A3M2T8N9-F1
#
_entry.id   AF-A0A3M2T8N9-F1
#
_cell.length_a   1.000
_cell.length_b   1.000
_cell.length_c   1.000
_cell.angle_alpha   90.00
_cell.angle_beta   90.00
_cell.angle_gamma   90.00
#
_symmetry.space_group_name_H-M   'P 1'
#
loop_
_entity.id
_entity.type
_entity.pdbx_description
1 polymer ?
#
loop_
_entity_poly.entity_id
_entity_poly.type
_entity_poly.pdbx_seq_one_letter_code
_entity_poly.pdbx_strand_id
1 'polypeptide(L)'
;MISLDFEAAIHLHQWTALPSLIEEARPIATEKLSAVFMDAILSSDAPTTEVLRVVKLIICTNHKALPNQTALLRYLRCLFQLALPSPSSSTLSRSPPQGGSEADDNTNASIAEAVLDQILALGRRSRSHQGSGSEYPAEELEWLATTTFNRAVDFYRESEDADCRRWAGKAIEVAELVDGGALGQLLRRNLGMLGLG
;
A
#
# COMPACT_ATOMS: atom_id res chain seq x y z
N MET A 1 17.21 6.56 22.19
CA MET A 1 17.68 7.88 21.75
C MET A 1 17.12 8.15 20.36
N ILE A 2 17.48 7.38 19.34
CA ILE A 2 16.99 7.58 17.96
C ILE A 2 15.47 7.61 17.77
N SER A 3 14.71 6.84 18.56
CA SER A 3 13.24 6.91 18.54
C SER A 3 12.69 8.26 19.01
N LEU A 4 13.31 8.84 20.04
CA LEU A 4 12.95 10.15 20.56
C LEU A 4 13.39 11.25 19.59
N ASP A 5 14.54 11.10 18.94
CA ASP A 5 15.01 12.04 17.91
C ASP A 5 14.07 12.05 16.71
N PHE A 6 13.53 10.88 16.33
CA PHE A 6 12.52 10.75 15.28
C PHE A 6 11.20 11.41 15.67
N GLU A 7 10.70 11.15 16.88
CA GLU A 7 9.49 11.82 17.41
C GLU A 7 9.67 13.35 17.49
N ALA A 8 10.83 13.81 17.97
CA ALA A 8 11.16 15.23 18.03
C ALA A 8 11.20 15.85 16.62
N ALA A 9 11.79 15.17 15.64
CA ALA A 9 11.79 15.63 14.26
C ALA A 9 10.36 15.71 13.67
N ILE A 10 9.48 14.77 14.00
CA ILE A 10 8.05 14.84 13.64
C ILE A 10 7.38 16.05 14.30
N HIS A 11 7.55 16.23 15.61
CA HIS A 11 6.96 17.35 16.35
C HIS A 11 7.46 18.73 15.89
N LEU A 12 8.69 18.80 15.39
CA LEU A 12 9.28 20.02 14.83
C LEU A 12 9.04 20.18 13.33
N HIS A 13 8.23 19.30 12.71
CA HIS A 13 7.95 19.26 11.27
C HIS A 13 9.21 19.18 10.39
N GLN A 14 10.27 18.54 10.88
CA GLN A 14 11.54 18.36 10.19
C GLN A 14 11.52 17.10 9.30
N TRP A 15 10.59 17.06 8.35
CA TRP A 15 10.33 15.89 7.50
C TRP A 15 11.57 15.43 6.70
N THR A 16 12.44 16.38 6.32
CA THR A 16 13.68 16.13 5.57
C THR A 16 14.75 15.40 6.40
N ALA A 17 14.68 15.45 7.73
CA ALA A 17 15.60 14.76 8.63
C ALA A 17 15.20 13.29 8.90
N LEU A 18 13.94 12.93 8.66
CA LEU A 18 13.42 11.58 8.93
C LEU A 18 14.16 10.47 8.17
N PRO A 19 14.55 10.63 6.89
CA PRO A 19 15.31 9.61 6.17
C PRO A 19 16.66 9.30 6.80
N SER A 20 17.41 10.32 7.18
CA SER A 20 18.71 10.13 7.83
C SER A 20 18.58 9.36 9.13
N LEU A 21 17.55 9.65 9.93
CA LEU A 21 17.29 8.95 11.19
C LEU A 21 16.90 7.47 10.96
N ILE A 22 16.11 7.18 9.93
CA ILE A 22 15.75 5.80 9.56
C ILE A 22 16.98 5.01 9.10
N GLU A 23 17.84 5.62 8.29
CA GLU A 23 19.08 5.01 7.82
C GLU A 23 20.07 4.78 8.97
N GLU A 24 20.21 5.74 9.89
CA GLU A 24 21.03 5.61 11.10
C GLU A 24 20.50 4.53 12.05
N ALA A 25 19.17 4.33 12.10
CA ALA A 25 18.53 3.29 12.88
C ALA A 25 18.67 1.89 12.28
N ARG A 26 18.99 1.75 10.99
CA ARG A 26 19.09 0.46 10.27
C ARG A 26 19.87 -0.63 11.04
N PRO A 27 21.10 -0.41 11.54
CA PRO A 27 21.88 -1.45 12.23
C PRO A 27 21.24 -1.94 13.54
N ILE A 28 20.39 -1.12 14.16
CA ILE A 28 19.69 -1.43 15.41
C ILE A 28 18.19 -1.64 15.20
N ALA A 29 17.75 -1.78 13.94
CA ALA A 29 16.36 -1.93 13.59
C ALA A 29 15.79 -3.20 14.23
N THR A 30 14.68 -3.02 14.94
CA THR A 30 13.88 -4.11 15.53
C THR A 30 12.43 -3.91 15.11
N GLU A 31 11.61 -4.94 15.29
CA GLU A 31 10.15 -4.85 15.09
C GLU A 31 9.56 -3.72 15.96
N LYS A 32 9.97 -3.63 17.23
CA LYS A 32 9.51 -2.59 18.15
C LYS A 32 9.91 -1.18 17.71
N LEU A 33 11.16 -0.99 17.27
CA LEU A 33 11.62 0.31 16.79
C LEU A 33 10.88 0.72 15.50
N SER A 34 10.66 -0.24 14.61
CA SER A 34 9.91 0.01 13.37
C SER A 34 8.46 0.36 13.67
N ALA A 35 7.82 -0.29 14.65
CA ALA A 35 6.48 0.05 15.11
C ALA A 35 6.42 1.48 15.66
N VAL A 36 7.40 1.89 16.49
CA VAL A 36 7.46 3.27 17.01
C VAL A 36 7.56 4.29 15.87
N PHE A 37 8.43 4.06 14.87
CA PHE A 37 8.52 4.97 13.72
C PHE A 37 7.22 5.02 12.92
N MET A 38 6.59 3.87 12.68
CA MET A 38 5.31 3.77 11.96
C MET A 38 4.19 4.49 12.71
N ASP A 39 4.03 4.23 14.01
CA ASP A 39 2.99 4.85 14.83
C ASP A 39 3.17 6.37 14.91
N ALA A 40 4.41 6.84 15.07
CA ALA A 40 4.72 8.26 15.13
C ALA A 40 4.37 8.99 13.83
N ILE A 41 4.76 8.45 12.66
CA ILE A 41 4.45 9.10 11.38
C ILE A 41 2.98 8.99 11.00
N LEU A 42 2.34 7.83 11.22
CA LEU A 42 0.93 7.61 10.90
C LEU A 42 -0.02 8.44 11.78
N SER A 43 0.40 8.76 13.01
CA SER A 43 -0.37 9.59 13.94
C SER A 43 -0.04 11.08 13.86
N SER A 44 0.89 11.46 12.99
CA SER A 44 1.30 12.86 12.83
C SER A 44 0.34 13.66 11.96
N ASP A 45 0.52 14.98 11.95
CA ASP A 45 -0.15 15.91 11.04
C ASP A 45 0.64 16.14 9.72
N ALA A 46 1.58 15.24 9.40
CA ALA A 46 2.37 15.33 8.19
C ALA A 46 1.48 15.26 6.92
N PRO A 47 1.85 15.98 5.85
CA PRO A 47 1.20 15.82 4.54
C PRO A 47 1.23 14.35 4.08
N THR A 48 0.19 13.89 3.38
CA THR A 48 0.08 12.51 2.89
C THR A 48 1.30 12.06 2.08
N THR A 49 1.88 12.94 1.27
CA THR A 49 3.10 12.68 0.50
C THR A 49 4.30 12.36 1.38
N GLU A 50 4.44 13.06 2.51
CA GLU A 50 5.50 12.81 3.50
C GLU A 50 5.25 11.50 4.26
N VAL A 51 4.01 11.24 4.68
CA VAL A 51 3.64 9.98 5.33
C VAL A 51 3.96 8.79 4.41
N LEU A 52 3.52 8.84 3.15
CA LEU A 52 3.78 7.80 2.14
C LEU A 52 5.29 7.56 1.94
N ARG A 53 6.05 8.65 1.80
CA ARG A 53 7.50 8.62 1.58
C ARG A 53 8.22 7.97 2.76
N VAL A 54 7.88 8.36 3.98
CA VAL A 54 8.52 7.89 5.21
C VAL A 54 8.11 6.44 5.52
N VAL A 55 6.83 6.09 5.41
CA VAL A 55 6.35 4.71 5.59
C VAL A 55 7.02 3.76 4.61
N LYS A 56 7.08 4.13 3.33
CA LYS A 56 7.79 3.34 2.30
C LYS A 56 9.26 3.13 2.70
N LEU A 57 9.93 4.18 3.16
CA LEU A 57 11.33 4.09 3.59
C LEU A 57 11.51 3.17 4.79
N ILE A 58 10.65 3.25 5.81
CA ILE A 58 10.70 2.36 6.98
C ILE A 58 10.57 0.91 6.54
N ILE A 59 9.57 0.59 5.70
CA ILE A 59 9.34 -0.76 5.18
C ILE A 59 10.57 -1.25 4.40
N CYS A 60 11.11 -0.45 3.48
CA CYS A 60 12.26 -0.82 2.67
C CYS A 60 13.55 -0.99 3.49
N THR A 61 13.83 -0.09 4.43
CA THR A 61 15.06 -0.12 5.22
C THR A 61 15.02 -1.20 6.29
N ASN A 62 13.87 -1.42 6.92
CA ASN A 62 13.75 -2.32 8.06
C ASN A 62 13.13 -3.68 7.71
N HIS A 63 12.96 -4.03 6.43
CA HIS A 63 12.34 -5.29 6.01
C HIS A 63 12.97 -6.55 6.66
N LYS A 64 14.29 -6.55 6.92
CA LYS A 64 14.99 -7.66 7.59
C LYS A 64 14.68 -7.75 9.08
N ALA A 65 14.36 -6.61 9.70
CA ALA A 65 14.03 -6.48 11.11
C ALA A 65 12.54 -6.71 11.40
N LEU A 66 11.73 -6.98 10.36
CA LEU A 66 10.33 -7.37 10.44
C LEU A 66 10.21 -8.90 10.24
N PRO A 67 10.59 -9.73 11.23
CA PRO A 67 10.54 -11.19 11.10
C PRO A 67 9.09 -11.69 11.04
N ASN A 68 8.14 -10.94 11.61
CA ASN A 68 6.73 -11.28 11.58
C ASN A 68 6.11 -10.78 10.27
N GLN A 69 5.74 -11.72 9.40
CA GLN A 69 5.03 -11.43 8.15
C GLN A 69 3.77 -10.59 8.42
N THR A 70 3.06 -10.82 9.53
CA THR A 70 1.85 -10.07 9.91
C THR A 70 2.07 -8.57 10.10
N ALA A 71 3.22 -8.16 10.65
CA ALA A 71 3.53 -6.74 10.84
C ALA A 71 3.83 -6.06 9.50
N LEU A 72 4.61 -6.74 8.66
CA LEU A 72 4.87 -6.28 7.28
C LEU A 72 3.57 -6.16 6.48
N LEU A 73 2.65 -7.12 6.59
CA LEU A 73 1.37 -7.07 5.89
C LEU A 73 0.50 -5.89 6.35
N ARG A 74 0.45 -5.63 7.65
CA ARG A 74 -0.25 -4.45 8.19
C ARG A 74 0.33 -3.15 7.64
N TYR A 75 1.65 -3.02 7.57
CA TYR A 75 2.30 -1.82 7.04
C TYR A 75 2.10 -1.66 5.54
N LEU A 76 2.15 -2.75 4.77
CA LEU A 76 1.82 -2.73 3.34
C LEU A 76 0.36 -2.35 3.11
N ARG A 77 -0.57 -2.86 3.93
CA ARG A 77 -1.98 -2.45 3.90
C ARG A 77 -2.13 -0.95 4.17
N CYS A 78 -1.51 -0.42 5.21
CA CYS A 78 -1.55 1.03 5.49
C CYS A 78 -1.00 1.84 4.31
N LEU A 79 0.16 1.44 3.76
CA LEU A 79 0.77 2.13 2.63
C LEU A 79 -0.12 2.09 1.38
N PHE A 80 -0.76 0.95 1.10
CA PHE A 80 -1.70 0.83 0.00
C PHE A 80 -2.92 1.74 0.19
N GLN A 81 -3.54 1.74 1.37
CA GLN A 81 -4.70 2.59 1.66
C GLN A 81 -4.38 4.07 1.55
N LEU A 82 -3.23 4.51 2.06
CA LEU A 82 -2.78 5.90 1.98
C LEU A 82 -2.49 6.35 0.55
N ALA A 83 -2.10 5.42 -0.32
CA ALA A 83 -1.76 5.69 -1.71
C ALA A 83 -3.00 5.67 -2.64
N LEU A 84 -4.16 5.20 -2.15
CA LEU A 84 -5.41 5.29 -2.88
C LEU A 84 -6.03 6.69 -2.73
N PRO A 85 -6.70 7.21 -3.78
CA PRO A 85 -7.42 8.47 -3.67
C PRO A 85 -8.53 8.37 -2.62
N SER A 86 -8.59 9.36 -1.71
CA SER A 86 -9.64 9.41 -0.70
C SER A 86 -11.02 9.64 -1.35
N PRO A 87 -12.09 8.98 -0.89
CA PRO A 87 -13.45 9.20 -1.40
C PRO A 87 -13.97 10.64 -1.21
N SER A 88 -13.32 11.44 -0.36
CA SER A 88 -13.63 12.87 -0.15
C SER A 88 -13.02 13.81 -1.20
N SER A 89 -12.09 13.34 -2.04
CA SER A 89 -11.52 14.14 -3.13
C SER A 89 -12.38 14.09 -4.40
N SER A 90 -13.33 13.16 -4.50
CA SER A 90 -14.16 12.90 -5.68
C SER A 90 -15.59 13.45 -5.60
N THR A 91 -15.91 14.28 -4.60
CA THR A 91 -17.26 14.86 -4.46
C THR A 91 -17.29 16.38 -4.66
N LEU A 92 -17.79 16.76 -5.85
CA LEU A 92 -18.33 18.09 -6.19
C LEU A 92 -17.38 19.30 -6.12
N SER A 93 -16.32 19.32 -6.92
CA SER A 93 -15.83 20.60 -7.45
C SER A 93 -15.12 20.40 -8.78
N ARG A 94 -15.88 20.51 -9.88
CA ARG A 94 -15.33 20.86 -11.20
C ARG A 94 -14.92 22.34 -11.15
N SER A 95 -13.90 22.63 -10.35
CA SER A 95 -13.06 23.81 -10.50
C SER A 95 -11.79 23.37 -11.22
N PRO A 96 -11.21 24.17 -12.13
CA PRO A 96 -9.89 23.86 -12.68
C PRO A 96 -8.90 23.68 -11.52
N PRO A 97 -7.95 22.74 -11.61
CA PRO A 97 -7.03 22.44 -10.52
C PRO A 97 -6.18 23.68 -10.23
N GLN A 98 -6.51 24.38 -9.14
CA GLN A 98 -5.61 25.33 -8.53
C GLN A 98 -4.88 24.61 -7.39
N GLY A 99 -3.74 24.01 -7.73
CA GLY A 99 -2.67 23.75 -6.77
C GLY A 99 -2.41 22.31 -6.32
N GLY A 100 -3.17 21.30 -6.78
CA GLY A 100 -2.79 19.89 -6.65
C GLY A 100 -2.01 19.44 -7.90
N SER A 101 -0.78 18.99 -7.75
CA SER A 101 0.05 18.57 -8.88
C SER A 101 -0.41 17.19 -9.37
N GLU A 102 -0.78 17.05 -10.66
CA GLU A 102 -1.04 15.75 -11.32
C GLU A 102 0.13 14.74 -11.10
N ALA A 103 1.33 15.25 -10.83
CA ALA A 103 2.50 14.45 -10.49
C ALA A 103 2.35 13.69 -9.17
N ASP A 104 1.61 14.23 -8.19
CA ASP A 104 1.43 13.62 -6.88
C ASP A 104 0.45 12.44 -6.95
N ASP A 105 -0.64 12.58 -7.71
CA ASP A 105 -1.63 11.52 -7.94
C ASP A 105 -1.04 10.33 -8.71
N ASN A 106 -0.24 10.59 -9.76
CA ASN A 106 0.48 9.54 -10.48
C ASN A 106 1.53 8.85 -9.59
N THR A 107 2.21 9.60 -8.73
CA THR A 107 3.18 9.04 -7.77
C THR A 107 2.49 8.13 -6.76
N ASN A 108 1.32 8.53 -6.24
CA ASN A 108 0.54 7.73 -5.30
C ASN A 108 0.01 6.45 -5.95
N ALA A 109 -0.55 6.54 -7.16
CA ALA A 109 -0.98 5.36 -7.92
C ALA A 109 0.19 4.39 -8.16
N SER A 110 1.38 4.90 -8.50
CA SER A 110 2.59 4.08 -8.66
C SER A 110 3.03 3.42 -7.35
N ILE A 111 2.94 4.10 -6.21
CA ILE A 111 3.22 3.52 -4.88
C ILE A 111 2.24 2.39 -4.58
N ALA A 112 0.94 2.61 -4.79
CA ALA A 112 -0.09 1.60 -4.55
C ALA A 112 0.15 0.35 -5.41
N GLU A 113 0.50 0.52 -6.68
CA GLU A 113 0.82 -0.57 -7.59
C GLU A 113 2.09 -1.33 -7.16
N ALA A 114 3.14 -0.63 -6.73
CA ALA A 114 4.36 -1.26 -6.23
C ALA A 114 4.11 -2.08 -4.95
N VAL A 115 3.21 -1.61 -4.08
CA VAL A 115 2.78 -2.35 -2.89
C VAL A 115 2.03 -3.63 -3.28
N LEU A 116 1.13 -3.55 -4.27
CA LEU A 116 0.43 -4.72 -4.81
C LEU A 116 1.42 -5.78 -5.32
N ASP A 117 2.43 -5.36 -6.09
CA ASP A 117 3.45 -6.27 -6.62
C ASP A 117 4.27 -6.92 -5.51
N GLN A 118 4.61 -6.16 -4.46
CA GLN A 118 5.31 -6.69 -3.30
C GLN A 118 4.45 -7.72 -2.54
N ILE A 119 3.16 -7.44 -2.35
CA ILE A 119 2.20 -8.38 -1.73
C ILE A 119 2.05 -9.65 -2.56
N LEU A 120 1.86 -9.54 -3.87
CA LEU A 120 1.79 -10.69 -4.78
C LEU A 120 3.06 -11.55 -4.70
N ALA A 121 4.23 -10.91 -4.69
CA ALA A 121 5.51 -11.61 -4.55
C ALA A 121 5.62 -12.32 -3.19
N LEU A 122 5.09 -11.74 -2.11
CA LEU A 122 5.05 -12.39 -0.78
C LEU A 122 4.06 -13.58 -0.76
N GLY A 123 2.86 -13.40 -1.28
CA GLY A 123 1.83 -14.43 -1.32
C GLY A 123 2.24 -15.64 -2.16
N ARG A 124 2.88 -15.42 -3.31
CA ARG A 124 3.45 -16.49 -4.16
C ARG A 124 4.54 -17.28 -3.42
N ARG A 125 5.45 -16.61 -2.71
CA ARG A 125 6.50 -17.26 -1.92
C ARG A 125 5.93 -18.13 -0.81
N SER A 126 4.90 -17.64 -0.12
CA SER A 126 4.20 -18.37 0.94
C SER A 126 3.54 -19.64 0.41
N ARG A 127 2.83 -19.60 -0.74
CA ARG A 127 2.23 -20.80 -1.37
C ARG A 127 3.25 -21.85 -1.83
N SER A 128 4.42 -21.41 -2.30
CA SER A 128 5.48 -22.34 -2.74
C SER A 128 6.15 -23.07 -1.58
N HIS A 129 6.13 -22.51 -0.36
CA HIS A 129 6.65 -23.14 0.84
C HIS A 129 5.49 -23.84 1.58
N GLN A 130 5.03 -24.98 1.03
CA GLN A 130 4.09 -25.87 1.70
C GLN A 130 4.75 -26.49 2.95
N GLY A 131 4.75 -25.74 4.05
CA GLY A 131 5.45 -26.16 5.27
C GLY A 131 5.30 -25.14 6.39
N SER A 132 4.16 -25.22 7.07
CA SER A 132 3.92 -24.73 8.45
C SER A 132 4.43 -23.33 8.82
N GLY A 133 3.52 -22.35 8.84
CA GLY A 133 3.54 -21.36 9.94
C GLY A 133 3.23 -19.90 9.62
N SER A 134 3.08 -19.50 8.35
CA SER A 134 2.75 -18.10 8.01
C SER A 134 2.13 -18.02 6.62
N GLU A 135 0.93 -18.60 6.50
CA GLU A 135 0.09 -18.32 5.32
C GLU A 135 -0.37 -16.87 5.36
N TYR A 136 -0.38 -16.23 4.21
CA TYR A 136 -0.93 -14.90 4.07
C TYR A 136 -2.42 -14.96 4.49
N PRO A 137 -2.91 -14.12 5.43
CA PRO A 137 -4.28 -14.21 5.90
C PRO A 137 -5.27 -14.06 4.73
N ALA A 138 -6.21 -15.01 4.61
CA ALA A 138 -7.18 -15.01 3.51
C ALA A 138 -8.00 -13.71 3.47
N GLU A 139 -8.49 -13.25 4.61
CA GLU A 139 -9.25 -11.99 4.75
C GLU A 139 -8.47 -10.77 4.21
N GLU A 140 -7.15 -10.76 4.39
CA GLU A 140 -6.29 -9.67 3.90
C GLU A 140 -6.16 -9.71 2.36
N LEU A 141 -6.02 -10.90 1.78
CA LEU A 141 -6.01 -11.07 0.32
C LEU A 141 -7.36 -10.75 -0.30
N GLU A 142 -8.46 -11.16 0.33
CA GLU A 142 -9.82 -10.84 -0.11
C GLU A 142 -10.08 -9.34 -0.09
N TRP A 143 -9.72 -8.68 1.01
CA TRP A 143 -9.80 -7.23 1.13
C TRP A 143 -8.98 -6.54 0.05
N LEU A 144 -7.73 -6.98 -0.17
CA LEU A 144 -6.84 -6.39 -1.16
C LEU A 144 -7.35 -6.59 -2.58
N ALA A 145 -7.79 -7.79 -2.94
CA ALA A 145 -8.38 -8.09 -4.25
C ALA A 145 -9.61 -7.22 -4.51
N THR A 146 -10.52 -7.13 -3.54
CA THR A 146 -11.75 -6.33 -3.66
C THR A 146 -11.42 -4.85 -3.79
N THR A 147 -10.52 -4.32 -2.97
CA THR A 147 -10.12 -2.90 -3.00
C THR A 147 -9.41 -2.54 -4.30
N THR A 148 -8.54 -3.43 -4.81
CA THR A 148 -7.86 -3.26 -6.10
C THR A 148 -8.84 -3.29 -7.27
N PHE A 149 -9.84 -4.18 -7.23
CA PHE A 149 -10.88 -4.23 -8.25
C PHE A 149 -11.76 -2.97 -8.24
N ASN A 150 -12.10 -2.45 -7.05
CA ASN A 150 -12.83 -1.18 -6.94
C ASN A 150 -12.03 -0.03 -7.58
N ARG A 151 -10.71 0.03 -7.34
CA ARG A 151 -9.85 1.02 -8.00
C ARG A 151 -9.83 0.87 -9.53
N ALA A 152 -9.86 -0.36 -10.03
CA ALA A 152 -9.99 -0.62 -11.47
C ALA A 152 -11.32 -0.08 -12.03
N VAL A 153 -12.42 -0.24 -11.30
CA VAL A 153 -13.72 0.33 -11.67
C VAL A 153 -13.69 1.87 -11.65
N ASP A 154 -12.95 2.49 -10.73
CA ASP A 154 -12.77 3.95 -10.74
C ASP A 154 -12.07 4.41 -12.03
N PHE A 155 -11.01 3.72 -12.46
CA PHE A 155 -10.35 3.99 -13.75
C PHE A 155 -11.29 3.81 -14.95
N TYR A 156 -12.15 2.78 -14.93
CA TYR A 156 -13.18 2.61 -15.97
C TYR A 156 -14.13 3.80 -16.04
N ARG A 157 -14.55 4.34 -14.89
CA ARG A 157 -15.42 5.53 -14.83
C ARG A 157 -14.73 6.79 -15.34
N GLU A 158 -13.41 6.85 -15.22
CA GLU A 158 -12.54 7.90 -15.75
C GLU A 158 -12.21 7.71 -17.25
N SER A 159 -12.73 6.65 -17.89
CA SER A 159 -12.41 6.25 -19.28
C SER A 159 -10.94 5.86 -19.50
N GLU A 160 -10.24 5.49 -18.42
CA GLU A 160 -8.86 4.98 -18.45
C GLU A 160 -8.85 3.45 -18.60
N ASP A 161 -9.32 2.97 -19.76
CA ASP A 161 -9.52 1.53 -20.01
C ASP A 161 -8.24 0.69 -19.86
N ALA A 162 -7.08 1.27 -20.17
CA ALA A 162 -5.79 0.61 -20.01
C ALA A 162 -5.46 0.35 -18.53
N ASP A 163 -5.66 1.36 -17.68
CA ASP A 163 -5.44 1.25 -16.24
C ASP A 163 -6.51 0.41 -15.56
N CYS A 164 -7.76 0.48 -16.00
CA CYS A 164 -8.80 -0.44 -15.58
C CYS A 164 -8.38 -1.90 -15.81
N ARG A 165 -7.97 -2.27 -17.04
CA ARG A 165 -7.56 -3.66 -17.33
C ARG A 165 -6.35 -4.08 -16.51
N ARG A 166 -5.36 -3.20 -16.36
CA ARG A 166 -4.14 -3.46 -15.59
C ARG A 166 -4.45 -3.74 -14.11
N TRP A 167 -5.24 -2.88 -13.48
CA TRP A 167 -5.61 -3.03 -12.07
C TRP A 167 -6.57 -4.19 -11.83
N ALA A 168 -7.53 -4.42 -12.74
CA ALA A 168 -8.43 -5.57 -12.65
C ALA A 168 -7.66 -6.90 -12.78
N GLY A 169 -6.66 -6.97 -13.67
CA GLY A 169 -5.77 -8.12 -13.80
C GLY A 169 -5.04 -8.43 -12.49
N LYS A 170 -4.42 -7.41 -11.87
CA LYS A 170 -3.76 -7.57 -10.56
C LYS A 170 -4.73 -8.00 -9.46
N ALA A 171 -5.95 -7.45 -9.44
CA ALA A 171 -6.98 -7.85 -8.48
C ALA A 171 -7.35 -9.34 -8.61
N ILE A 172 -7.47 -9.83 -9.85
CA ILE A 172 -7.72 -11.25 -10.13
C ILE A 172 -6.55 -12.11 -9.67
N GLU A 173 -5.30 -11.70 -9.95
CA GLU A 173 -4.11 -12.43 -9.49
C GLU A 173 -4.06 -12.55 -7.96
N VAL A 174 -4.40 -11.47 -7.23
CA VAL A 174 -4.49 -11.51 -5.76
C VAL A 174 -5.62 -12.46 -5.33
N ALA A 175 -6.78 -12.39 -5.97
CA ALA A 175 -7.94 -13.23 -5.65
C ALA A 175 -7.70 -14.73 -5.91
N GLU A 176 -6.82 -15.08 -6.86
CA GLU A 176 -6.39 -16.47 -7.10
C GLU A 176 -5.49 -17.03 -6.00
N LEU A 177 -4.96 -16.18 -5.12
CA LEU A 177 -4.25 -16.60 -3.91
C LEU A 177 -5.21 -17.05 -2.80
N VAL A 178 -6.51 -16.72 -2.90
CA VAL A 178 -7.56 -17.05 -1.92
C VAL A 178 -8.25 -18.36 -2.28
N ASP A 179 -8.51 -19.20 -1.28
CA ASP A 179 -9.34 -20.43 -1.25
C ASP A 179 -9.91 -20.88 -2.61
N GLY A 180 -9.09 -21.63 -3.36
CA GLY A 180 -9.51 -22.31 -4.59
C GLY A 180 -9.85 -21.39 -5.78
N GLY A 181 -9.61 -20.08 -5.68
CA GLY A 181 -9.78 -19.12 -6.77
C GLY A 181 -11.23 -18.72 -7.07
N ALA A 182 -12.18 -19.01 -6.18
CA ALA A 182 -13.59 -18.64 -6.35
C ALA A 182 -13.76 -17.12 -6.51
N LEU A 183 -13.06 -16.33 -5.68
CA LEU A 183 -13.05 -14.87 -5.79
C LEU A 183 -12.47 -14.43 -7.15
N GLY A 184 -11.41 -15.08 -7.63
CA GLY A 184 -10.83 -14.78 -8.94
C GLY A 184 -11.79 -15.06 -10.11
N GLN A 185 -12.61 -16.12 -10.02
CA GLN A 185 -13.65 -16.38 -11.02
C GLN A 185 -14.74 -15.30 -11.01
N LEU A 186 -15.16 -14.86 -9.82
CA LEU A 186 -16.13 -13.78 -9.67
C LEU A 186 -15.63 -12.47 -10.29
N LEU A 187 -14.39 -12.07 -9.98
CA LEU A 187 -13.80 -10.84 -10.51
C LEU A 187 -13.63 -10.86 -12.03
N ARG A 188 -13.22 -12.00 -12.63
CA ARG A 188 -13.17 -12.15 -14.10
C ARG A 188 -14.54 -11.97 -14.75
N ARG A 189 -15.58 -12.56 -14.16
CA ARG A 189 -16.96 -12.38 -14.65
C ARG A 189 -17.38 -10.91 -14.59
N ASN A 190 -17.07 -10.22 -13.48
CA ASN A 190 -17.38 -8.80 -13.33
C ASN A 190 -16.64 -7.93 -14.36
N LEU A 191 -15.36 -8.22 -14.63
CA LEU A 191 -14.61 -7.52 -15.66
C LEU A 191 -15.21 -7.71 -17.06
N GLY A 192 -15.67 -8.92 -17.39
CA GLY A 192 -16.37 -9.19 -18.65
C GLY A 192 -17.68 -8.39 -18.79
N MET A 193 -18.38 -8.13 -17.70
CA MET A 193 -19.59 -7.27 -17.71
C MET A 193 -19.29 -5.79 -17.99
N LEU A 194 -18.07 -5.32 -17.72
CA LEU A 194 -17.64 -3.95 -18.04
C LEU A 194 -17.32 -3.77 -19.54
N GLY A 195 -17.39 -4.83 -20.35
CA GLY A 195 -17.10 -4.78 -21.78
C GLY A 195 -15.61 -4.72 -22.11
N LEU A 196 -14.74 -5.03 -21.14
CA LEU A 196 -13.27 -4.98 -21.25
C LEU A 196 -12.60 -6.37 -21.18
N GLY A 197 -13.40 -7.43 -21.33
CA GLY A 197 -12.95 -8.84 -21.28
C GLY A 197 -12.44 -9.39 -22.60
#